data_AF-A0A813JJM1-F1
#
_entry.id   AF-A0A813JJM1-F1
#
_cell.length_a   1.000
_cell.length_b   1.000
_cell.length_c   1.000
_cell.angle_alpha   90.00
_cell.angle_beta   90.00
_cell.angle_gamma   90.00
#
_symmetry.space_group_name_H-M   'P 1'
#
loop_
_entity.id
_entity.type
_entity.pdbx_description
1 polymer ?
#
loop_
_entity_poly.entity_id
_entity_poly.type
_entity_poly.pdbx_seq_one_letter_code
_entity_poly.pdbx_strand_id
1 'polypeptide(L)'
;DKIGDAEVRKELVEKIGLSPEIAKKIVDATAAKTLDEFATLAGVGESDEVKELRMLFQLAEEEGFGDWLQFDASVVRGLAYYTGVVFEGFDKAGVLRAICGGGRYDRLLSLYGSPKE
;
A
#
# COMPACT_ATOMS: atom_id res chain seq x y z
N ASP A 1 1.77 -6.31 -11.11
CA ASP A 1 2.79 -7.33 -11.43
C ASP A 1 2.32 -8.65 -12.03
N LYS A 2 1.39 -9.41 -11.44
CA LYS A 2 1.14 -10.80 -11.93
C LYS A 2 0.30 -10.94 -13.20
N ILE A 3 -0.64 -10.03 -13.42
CA ILE A 3 -1.60 -10.09 -14.55
C ILE A 3 -1.54 -8.85 -15.47
N GLY A 4 -0.78 -7.83 -15.07
CA GLY A 4 -0.62 -6.58 -15.83
C GLY A 4 -1.83 -5.63 -15.78
N ASP A 5 -1.58 -4.35 -16.03
CA ASP A 5 -2.57 -3.26 -15.86
C ASP A 5 -3.82 -3.42 -16.73
N ALA A 6 -3.65 -3.94 -17.95
CA ALA A 6 -4.76 -4.16 -18.87
C ALA A 6 -5.74 -5.21 -18.32
N GLU A 7 -5.23 -6.30 -17.76
CA GLU A 7 -6.07 -7.35 -17.18
C GLU A 7 -6.68 -6.89 -15.86
N VAL A 8 -5.95 -6.12 -15.03
CA VAL A 8 -6.50 -5.51 -13.81
C VAL A 8 -7.70 -4.61 -14.15
N ARG A 9 -7.56 -3.73 -15.15
CA ARG A 9 -8.68 -2.86 -15.58
C ARG A 9 -9.88 -3.69 -16.05
N LYS A 10 -9.64 -4.76 -16.81
CA LYS A 10 -10.69 -5.66 -17.27
C LYS A 10 -11.43 -6.33 -16.11
N GLU A 11 -10.69 -6.87 -15.13
CA GLU A 11 -11.27 -7.46 -13.91
C GLU A 11 -12.13 -6.45 -13.13
N LEU A 12 -11.63 -5.22 -12.95
CA LEU A 12 -12.35 -4.14 -12.26
C LEU A 12 -13.65 -3.75 -12.96
N VAL A 13 -13.69 -3.74 -14.29
CA VAL A 13 -14.91 -3.41 -15.04
C VAL A 13 -15.87 -4.60 -15.11
N GLU A 14 -15.39 -5.77 -15.54
CA GLU A 14 -16.26 -6.91 -15.85
C GLU A 14 -16.76 -7.66 -14.61
N LYS A 15 -15.91 -7.81 -13.58
CA LYS A 15 -16.27 -8.59 -12.37
C LYS A 15 -16.74 -7.72 -11.22
N ILE A 16 -16.11 -6.56 -11.01
CA ILE A 16 -16.46 -5.65 -9.91
C ILE A 16 -17.55 -4.66 -10.34
N GLY A 17 -17.71 -4.41 -11.65
CA GLY A 17 -18.75 -3.50 -12.18
C GLY A 17 -18.40 -2.03 -12.09
N LEU A 18 -17.10 -1.68 -11.99
CA LEU A 18 -16.66 -0.28 -11.98
C LEU A 18 -16.70 0.35 -13.37
N SER A 19 -16.83 1.67 -13.44
CA SER A 19 -16.70 2.38 -14.71
C SER A 19 -15.26 2.31 -15.22
N PRO A 20 -15.03 2.35 -16.55
CA PRO A 20 -13.68 2.38 -17.13
C PRO A 20 -12.81 3.52 -16.59
N GLU A 21 -13.41 4.67 -16.30
CA GLU A 21 -12.72 5.85 -15.77
C GLU A 21 -12.24 5.61 -14.34
N ILE A 22 -13.08 5.00 -13.49
CA ILE A 22 -12.73 4.65 -12.11
C ILE A 22 -11.65 3.56 -12.11
N ALA A 23 -11.81 2.52 -12.93
CA ALA A 23 -10.82 1.45 -13.06
C ALA A 23 -9.46 1.98 -13.51
N LYS A 24 -9.44 2.92 -14.47
CA LYS A 24 -8.23 3.63 -14.89
C LYS A 24 -7.62 4.41 -13.72
N LYS A 25 -8.41 5.22 -13.00
CA LYS A 25 -7.92 6.01 -11.87
C LYS A 25 -7.29 5.14 -10.77
N ILE A 26 -7.91 4.00 -10.45
CA ILE A 26 -7.36 3.04 -9.48
C ILE A 26 -6.00 2.53 -9.95
N VAL A 27 -5.91 2.05 -11.19
CA VAL A 27 -4.66 1.50 -11.73
C VAL A 27 -3.56 2.55 -11.77
N ASP A 28 -3.87 3.76 -12.25
CA ASP A 28 -2.92 4.87 -12.28
C ASP A 28 -2.42 5.23 -10.88
N ALA A 29 -3.31 5.33 -9.90
CA ALA A 29 -2.93 5.61 -8.51
C ALA A 29 -2.04 4.49 -7.94
N THR A 30 -2.41 3.22 -8.12
CA THR A 30 -1.61 2.09 -7.61
C THR A 30 -0.27 1.92 -8.32
N ALA A 31 -0.08 2.52 -9.50
CA ALA A 31 1.17 2.51 -10.24
C ALA A 31 2.14 3.63 -9.83
N ALA A 32 1.69 4.59 -9.02
CA ALA A 32 2.47 5.71 -8.53
C ALA A 32 3.77 5.24 -7.85
N LYS A 33 4.86 5.97 -8.10
CA LYS A 33 6.20 5.66 -7.57
C LYS A 33 6.57 6.46 -6.34
N THR A 34 5.80 7.50 -6.03
CA THR A 34 5.99 8.32 -4.85
C THR A 34 4.67 8.50 -4.11
N LEU A 35 4.78 8.77 -2.81
CA LEU A 35 3.62 9.07 -1.97
C LEU A 35 2.86 10.31 -2.47
N ASP A 36 3.56 11.33 -2.96
CA ASP A 36 2.97 12.58 -3.47
C ASP A 36 2.16 12.35 -4.74
N GLU A 37 2.71 11.55 -5.66
CA GLU A 37 2.04 11.15 -6.89
C GLU A 37 0.78 10.35 -6.56
N PHE A 38 0.89 9.37 -5.65
CA PHE A 38 -0.26 8.59 -5.18
C PHE A 38 -1.33 9.49 -4.57
N ALA A 39 -0.95 10.39 -3.65
CA ALA A 39 -1.88 11.27 -2.96
C ALA A 39 -2.67 12.15 -3.94
N THR A 40 -2.00 12.62 -4.99
CA THR A 40 -2.60 13.42 -6.07
C THR A 40 -3.54 12.59 -6.93
N LEU A 41 -3.09 11.43 -7.43
CA LEU A 41 -3.87 10.56 -8.32
C LEU A 41 -5.08 9.95 -7.61
N ALA A 42 -4.92 9.51 -6.38
CA ALA A 42 -6.03 9.00 -5.56
C ALA A 42 -6.99 10.13 -5.16
N GLY A 43 -6.49 11.37 -5.05
CA GLY A 43 -7.27 12.52 -4.61
C GLY A 43 -7.50 12.53 -3.09
N VAL A 44 -6.51 12.05 -2.33
CA VAL A 44 -6.56 11.99 -0.86
C VAL A 44 -5.85 13.17 -0.18
N GLY A 45 -4.98 13.88 -0.92
CA GLY A 45 -4.26 15.04 -0.38
C GLY A 45 -3.41 14.70 0.85
N GLU A 46 -3.33 15.63 1.81
CA GLU A 46 -2.64 15.42 3.09
C GLU A 46 -3.57 14.79 4.14
N SER A 47 -4.06 13.58 3.84
CA SER A 47 -4.80 12.77 4.81
C SER A 47 -3.89 12.34 5.97
N ASP A 48 -4.49 11.84 7.05
CA ASP A 48 -3.69 11.40 8.20
C ASP A 48 -2.82 10.17 7.86
N GLU A 49 -3.25 9.33 6.93
CA GLU A 49 -2.47 8.19 6.43
C GLU A 49 -1.26 8.65 5.59
N VAL A 50 -1.41 9.70 4.78
CA VAL A 50 -0.29 10.30 4.03
C VAL A 50 0.72 10.91 5.00
N LYS A 51 0.27 11.60 6.05
CA LYS A 51 1.14 12.13 7.09
C LYS A 51 1.86 11.02 7.87
N GLU A 52 1.17 9.93 8.19
CA GLU A 52 1.78 8.77 8.87
C GLU A 52 2.90 8.16 8.01
N LEU A 53 2.68 7.99 6.71
CA LEU A 53 3.71 7.49 5.79
C LEU A 53 4.88 8.48 5.64
N ARG A 54 4.61 9.79 5.51
CA ARG A 54 5.69 10.80 5.49
C ARG A 54 6.55 10.73 6.75
N MET A 55 5.91 10.63 7.91
CA MET A 55 6.60 10.51 9.19
C MET A 55 7.45 9.23 9.24
N LEU A 56 6.94 8.11 8.73
CA LEU A 56 7.69 6.86 8.64
C LEU A 56 8.97 7.02 7.80
N PHE A 57 8.86 7.60 6.61
CA PHE A 57 10.03 7.85 5.75
C PHE A 57 11.02 8.81 6.42
N GLN A 58 10.54 9.89 7.04
CA GLN A 58 11.39 10.82 7.78
C GLN A 58 12.17 10.12 8.90
N LEU A 59 11.49 9.32 9.73
CA LEU A 59 12.15 8.58 10.82
C LEU A 59 13.18 7.58 10.28
N ALA A 60 12.90 6.91 9.16
CA ALA A 60 13.85 5.99 8.56
C ALA A 60 15.12 6.69 8.04
N GLU A 61 14.98 7.89 7.47
CA GLU A 61 16.12 8.72 7.09
C GLU A 61 16.95 9.14 8.32
N GLU A 62 16.28 9.58 9.39
CA GLU A 62 16.92 9.99 10.65
C GLU A 62 17.70 8.84 11.31
N GLU A 63 17.18 7.61 11.21
CA GLU A 63 17.82 6.39 11.71
C GLU A 63 18.84 5.77 10.72
N GLY A 64 19.06 6.38 9.55
CA GLY A 64 20.10 6.01 8.59
C GLY A 64 19.79 4.79 7.72
N PHE A 65 18.52 4.40 7.58
CA PHE A 65 18.10 3.32 6.70
C PHE A 65 17.05 3.74 5.65
N GLY A 66 16.83 5.04 5.46
CA GLY A 66 15.88 5.58 4.48
C GLY A 66 16.09 5.06 3.05
N ASP A 67 17.35 4.92 2.62
CA ASP A 67 17.74 4.32 1.33
C ASP A 67 17.25 2.88 1.10
N TRP A 68 16.82 2.19 2.17
CA TRP A 68 16.28 0.83 2.10
C TRP A 68 14.76 0.79 1.97
N LEU A 69 14.07 1.93 2.13
CA LEU A 69 12.63 2.03 1.98
C LEU A 69 12.27 2.56 0.59
N GLN A 70 11.23 1.96 0.03
CA GLN A 70 10.62 2.40 -1.21
C GLN A 70 9.10 2.41 -1.04
N PHE A 71 8.45 3.48 -1.47
CA PHE A 71 7.00 3.53 -1.54
C PHE A 71 6.49 2.71 -2.74
N ASP A 72 5.50 1.86 -2.49
CA ASP A 72 4.80 1.10 -3.52
C ASP A 72 3.31 0.99 -3.17
N ALA A 73 2.46 1.68 -3.91
CA ALA A 73 1.02 1.72 -3.70
C ALA A 73 0.30 0.42 -4.10
N SER A 74 0.99 -0.51 -4.76
CA SER A 74 0.45 -1.82 -5.14
C SER A 74 0.61 -2.87 -4.03
N VAL A 75 1.41 -2.58 -3.00
CA VAL A 75 1.63 -3.48 -1.87
C VAL A 75 0.38 -3.53 -1.00
N VAL A 76 -0.31 -4.67 -1.09
CA VAL A 76 -1.38 -5.06 -0.19
C VAL A 76 -1.06 -6.45 0.36
N ARG A 77 -1.39 -6.69 1.63
CA ARG A 77 -1.14 -7.97 2.29
C ARG A 77 -2.42 -8.81 2.35
N GLY A 78 -2.28 -10.12 2.17
CA GLY A 78 -3.41 -11.05 2.10
C GLY A 78 -4.12 -11.32 3.43
N LEU A 79 -3.72 -10.67 4.54
CA LEU A 79 -4.29 -10.86 5.86
C LEU A 79 -5.16 -9.65 6.23
N ALA A 80 -6.43 -9.92 6.54
CA ALA A 80 -7.44 -8.87 6.72
C ALA A 80 -7.29 -8.04 8.02
N TYR A 81 -6.36 -8.40 8.91
CA TYR A 81 -6.24 -7.78 10.23
C TYR A 81 -5.37 -6.51 10.23
N TYR A 82 -4.70 -6.16 9.14
CA TYR A 82 -3.91 -4.93 9.07
C TYR A 82 -4.81 -3.69 9.06
N THR A 83 -4.38 -2.65 9.76
CA THR A 83 -5.17 -1.43 10.02
C THR A 83 -4.46 -0.14 9.62
N GLY A 84 -3.17 -0.18 9.28
CA GLY A 84 -2.38 0.96 8.84
C GLY A 84 -1.26 0.52 7.92
N VAL A 85 -0.06 1.08 8.11
CA VAL A 85 1.14 0.76 7.30
C VAL A 85 1.37 -0.74 7.19
N VAL A 86 1.66 -1.19 5.97
CA VAL A 86 2.14 -2.54 5.65
C VAL A 86 3.45 -2.45 4.87
N PHE A 87 4.26 -3.50 4.93
CA PHE A 87 5.51 -3.58 4.19
C PHE A 87 5.84 -5.02 3.78
N GLU A 88 6.66 -5.14 2.75
CA GLU A 88 7.30 -6.38 2.31
C GLU A 88 8.79 -6.11 2.08
N GLY A 89 9.64 -7.04 2.52
CA GLY A 89 11.07 -7.01 2.27
C GLY A 89 11.43 -7.92 1.10
N PHE A 90 12.11 -7.39 0.10
CA PHE A 90 12.56 -8.13 -1.09
C PHE A 90 14.09 -8.14 -1.18
N ASP A 91 14.62 -9.04 -2.01
CA ASP A 91 16.01 -8.92 -2.44
C ASP A 91 16.18 -7.70 -3.35
N LYS A 92 17.37 -7.09 -3.35
CA LYS A 92 17.62 -5.87 -4.15
C LYS A 92 17.47 -6.08 -5.66
N ALA A 93 17.57 -7.30 -6.16
CA ALA A 93 17.37 -7.59 -7.58
C ALA A 93 15.89 -7.78 -7.93
N GLY A 94 15.00 -7.90 -6.93
CA GLY A 94 13.55 -8.08 -7.12
C GLY A 94 13.18 -9.40 -7.81
N VAL A 95 14.05 -10.41 -7.75
CA VAL A 95 13.87 -11.68 -8.48
C VAL A 95 13.23 -12.74 -7.60
N LEU A 96 13.42 -12.64 -6.28
CA LEU A 96 12.90 -13.61 -5.33
C LEU A 96 11.53 -13.19 -4.81
N ARG A 97 10.86 -14.15 -4.19
CA ARG A 97 9.67 -13.86 -3.38
C ARG A 97 10.07 -13.01 -2.17
N ALA A 98 9.08 -12.30 -1.60
CA ALA A 98 9.26 -11.55 -0.36
C ALA A 98 9.95 -12.41 0.72
N ILE A 99 11.00 -11.87 1.31
CA ILE A 99 11.81 -12.46 2.39
C ILE A 99 11.07 -12.31 3.72
N CYS A 100 10.44 -11.16 3.94
CA CYS A 100 9.63 -10.87 5.11
C CYS A 100 8.46 -9.95 4.74
N GLY A 101 7.49 -9.82 5.64
CA GLY A 101 6.40 -8.87 5.50
C GLY A 101 5.66 -8.68 6.81
N GLY A 102 5.09 -7.49 6.99
CA GLY A 102 4.45 -7.10 8.24
C GLY A 102 3.57 -5.87 8.06
N GLY A 103 3.09 -5.34 9.18
CA GLY A 103 2.27 -4.12 9.20
C GLY A 103 1.58 -3.90 10.54
N ARG A 104 0.90 -2.76 10.67
CA ARG A 104 0.12 -2.35 11.85
C ARG A 104 -1.21 -3.10 11.92
N TYR A 105 -1.62 -3.58 13.10
CA TYR A 105 -2.83 -4.39 13.30
C TYR A 105 -3.58 -4.07 14.61
N ASP A 106 -3.96 -2.81 14.81
CA ASP A 106 -4.46 -2.30 16.09
C ASP A 106 -5.73 -3.03 16.59
N ARG A 107 -6.55 -3.55 15.67
CA ARG A 107 -7.84 -4.19 15.99
C ARG A 107 -7.75 -5.68 16.35
N LEU A 108 -6.58 -6.32 16.18
CA LEU A 108 -6.48 -7.78 16.32
C LEU A 108 -6.84 -8.26 17.72
N LEU A 109 -6.43 -7.54 18.77
CA LEU A 109 -6.74 -7.91 20.15
C LEU A 109 -8.23 -7.75 20.48
N SER A 110 -8.88 -6.70 19.97
CA SER A 110 -10.31 -6.50 20.19
C SER A 110 -11.17 -7.58 19.53
N LEU A 111 -10.71 -8.17 18.41
CA LEU A 111 -11.38 -9.33 17.81
C LEU A 111 -11.38 -10.56 18.72
N TYR A 112 -10.46 -10.64 19.67
CA TYR A 112 -10.30 -11.76 20.60
C TYR A 112 -10.75 -11.42 22.03
N GLY A 113 -11.49 -10.33 22.21
CA GLY A 113 -12.15 -10.00 23.48
C GLY A 113 -11.42 -9.00 24.37
N SER A 114 -10.35 -8.36 23.89
CA SER A 114 -9.79 -7.18 24.59
C SER A 114 -10.78 -6.01 24.54
N PRO A 115 -11.01 -5.29 25.65
CA PRO A 115 -11.81 -4.06 25.64
C PRO A 115 -11.30 -3.09 24.58
N LYS A 116 -12.21 -2.38 23.90
CA LYS A 116 -11.81 -1.30 23.00
C LYS A 116 -11.35 -0.12 23.84
N GLU A 117 -10.12 0.33 23.62
CA GLU A 117 -9.64 1.66 24.05
C GLU A 117 -10.09 2.72 23.04
#